data_AF-A0A2T9YDE6-F1
#
_entry.id   AF-A0A2T9YDE6-F1
#
_cell.length_a   1.000
_cell.length_b   1.000
_cell.length_c   1.000
_cell.angle_alpha   90.00
_cell.angle_beta   90.00
_cell.angle_gamma   90.00
#
_symmetry.space_group_name_H-M   'P 1'
#
loop_
_entity.id
_entity.type
_entity.pdbx_description
1 polymer ?
#
loop_
_entity_poly.entity_id
_entity_poly.type
_entity_poly.pdbx_seq_one_letter_code
_entity_poly.pdbx_strand_id
1 'polypeptide(L)'
;MGTVKCELDKIVIKGNKFFNSRTGDQFFFKGVDYQPRNGELKEEYDPLADINACRRDIEELRLMGVNSIRVYRTDSSKNHDECMKEFEKAGIYVLLDLPNPHYSINRVNPYFDTEMAQNFINKINAFANFNNVIAFLVGNEVTNDSTNTPASAFVKIAAKTVKSHLKRINRNIHVGYADNDDETIREYMINYFNCGDDPEARIDFYGVNTYRWCGKDTTFKSSGFEQMVLPFKDYSIPVILTEFGCNKFRPRDFHEVKSILGSDLNEILSGGFVYEYTQEDNDYGLVELDPNTQEIIKHIDSKYLAEAYKFEPKTNYKLDKYNPKLSPAQCPEPDEIWKVKNVKQTIPDDSFCKCAMDSLKCRIAPGVKLSNTVNESLGKNIDFLCSKIGCEEISHDTKKGIYGPYSFCSPLERASIVLNKNYLKNKESKEACRNNEFSLKIIESPKYSFEKCSPISTPTFDSKPEEPTSSTQTNIKKISKNQKWNKKLFIIKIKKI
;
A
#
# COMPACT_ATOMS: atom_id res chain seq x y z
N MET A 1 -18.13 17.54 36.96
CA MET A 1 -17.98 16.17 36.46
C MET A 1 -17.21 16.24 35.16
N GLY A 2 -15.97 15.76 35.13
CA GLY A 2 -15.15 15.78 33.93
C GLY A 2 -15.74 14.83 32.88
N THR A 3 -15.97 15.34 31.67
CA THR A 3 -16.25 14.52 30.50
C THR A 3 -15.03 13.65 30.24
N VAL A 4 -15.08 12.37 30.61
CA VAL A 4 -14.13 11.38 30.15
C VAL A 4 -14.32 11.29 28.64
N LYS A 5 -13.42 11.93 27.89
CA LYS A 5 -13.31 11.76 26.44
C LYS A 5 -12.89 10.30 26.24
N CYS A 6 -13.84 9.44 25.87
CA CYS A 6 -13.57 8.02 25.65
C CYS A 6 -12.83 7.92 24.31
N GLU A 7 -11.49 7.95 24.35
CA GLU A 7 -10.69 7.51 23.22
C GLU A 7 -11.04 6.06 22.91
N LEU A 8 -11.07 5.74 21.61
CA LEU A 8 -11.31 4.38 21.16
C LEU A 8 -10.15 3.49 21.64
N ASP A 9 -10.48 2.27 22.08
CA ASP A 9 -9.45 1.37 22.61
C ASP A 9 -8.44 0.99 21.54
N LYS A 10 -7.17 0.88 21.92
CA LYS A 10 -6.17 0.38 20.96
C LYS A 10 -6.43 -1.08 20.66
N ILE A 11 -6.36 -1.43 19.38
CA ILE A 11 -6.36 -2.82 18.92
C ILE A 11 -4.92 -3.30 18.81
N VAL A 12 -4.58 -4.41 19.46
CA VAL A 12 -3.22 -4.97 19.52
C VAL A 12 -3.20 -6.39 18.95
N ILE A 13 -2.05 -6.81 18.43
CA ILE A 13 -1.84 -8.18 17.94
C ILE A 13 -1.13 -8.99 19.02
N LYS A 14 -1.60 -10.23 19.24
CA LYS A 14 -0.87 -11.26 19.98
C LYS A 14 -1.02 -12.58 19.26
N GLY A 15 0.09 -13.17 18.82
CA GLY A 15 0.07 -14.32 17.91
C GLY A 15 -0.70 -13.97 16.63
N ASN A 16 -1.63 -14.84 16.23
CA ASN A 16 -2.43 -14.65 15.02
C ASN A 16 -3.81 -14.04 15.25
N LYS A 17 -4.01 -13.27 16.33
CA LYS A 17 -5.28 -12.63 16.65
C LYS A 17 -5.12 -11.16 17.05
N PHE A 18 -6.15 -10.36 16.73
CA PHE A 18 -6.32 -9.01 17.22
C PHE A 18 -7.10 -9.00 18.53
N PHE A 19 -6.78 -8.07 19.43
CA PHE A 19 -7.45 -7.88 20.72
C PHE A 19 -7.68 -6.41 21.04
N ASN A 20 -8.79 -6.10 21.69
CA ASN A 20 -8.97 -4.83 22.37
C ASN A 20 -8.04 -4.79 23.59
N SER A 21 -7.14 -3.81 23.64
CA SER A 21 -6.10 -3.70 24.69
C SER A 21 -6.66 -3.42 26.09
N ARG A 22 -7.85 -2.81 26.20
CA ARG A 22 -8.50 -2.47 27.47
C ARG A 22 -9.37 -3.61 27.98
N THR A 23 -10.23 -4.17 27.14
CA THR A 23 -11.16 -5.25 27.55
C THR A 23 -10.51 -6.63 27.51
N GLY A 24 -9.43 -6.78 26.73
CA GLY A 24 -8.76 -8.06 26.48
C GLY A 24 -9.55 -8.98 25.55
N ASP A 25 -10.69 -8.56 25.01
CA ASP A 25 -11.49 -9.33 24.08
C ASP A 25 -10.82 -9.46 22.72
N GLN A 26 -10.95 -10.62 22.08
CA GLN A 26 -10.56 -10.75 20.67
C GLN A 26 -11.41 -9.79 19.82
N PHE A 27 -10.74 -9.07 18.94
CA PHE A 27 -11.36 -8.13 18.02
C PHE A 27 -11.56 -8.77 16.65
N PHE A 28 -12.74 -8.58 16.06
CA PHE A 28 -13.06 -8.99 14.70
C PHE A 28 -13.48 -7.78 13.87
N PHE A 29 -12.98 -7.73 12.64
CA PHE A 29 -13.36 -6.76 11.63
C PHE A 29 -14.76 -7.05 11.10
N LYS A 30 -15.69 -6.12 11.33
CA LYS A 30 -16.97 -6.00 10.62
C LYS A 30 -16.86 -4.74 9.77
N GLY A 31 -16.14 -4.85 8.66
CA GLY A 31 -15.62 -3.71 7.92
C GLY A 31 -16.31 -3.42 6.60
N VAL A 32 -16.16 -2.20 6.09
CA VAL A 32 -16.55 -1.83 4.72
C VAL A 32 -15.43 -1.06 4.05
N ASP A 33 -15.21 -1.33 2.77
CA ASP A 33 -14.32 -0.54 1.93
C ASP A 33 -14.98 0.82 1.62
N TYR A 34 -14.34 1.89 2.10
CA TYR A 34 -14.89 3.24 2.12
C TYR A 34 -14.03 4.20 1.29
N GLN A 35 -14.38 4.32 0.01
CA GLN A 35 -13.81 5.32 -0.89
C GLN A 35 -14.93 5.98 -1.71
N PRO A 36 -15.92 6.63 -1.04
CA PRO A 36 -17.11 7.14 -1.70
C PRO A 36 -16.76 8.04 -2.87
N ARG A 37 -17.49 7.91 -3.97
CA ARG A 37 -17.42 8.82 -5.11
C ARG A 37 -18.80 9.33 -5.45
N ASN A 38 -18.86 10.54 -6.00
CA ASN A 38 -20.11 11.21 -6.37
C ASN A 38 -20.39 11.11 -7.89
N GLY A 39 -20.11 9.94 -8.49
CA GLY A 39 -20.22 9.72 -9.94
C GLY A 39 -19.12 10.39 -10.78
N GLU A 40 -18.24 11.20 -10.19
CA GLU A 40 -17.02 11.68 -10.83
C GLU A 40 -15.83 10.82 -10.41
N LEU A 41 -15.13 10.24 -11.40
CA LEU A 41 -13.82 9.62 -11.21
C LEU A 41 -12.76 10.70 -10.93
N LYS A 42 -12.81 11.35 -9.76
CA LYS A 42 -11.71 12.18 -9.28
C LYS A 42 -10.67 11.24 -8.70
N GLU A 43 -9.59 11.01 -9.45
CA GLU A 43 -8.50 10.11 -9.04
C GLU A 43 -7.88 10.49 -7.67
N GLU A 44 -8.02 11.76 -7.28
CA GLU A 44 -7.45 12.38 -6.07
C GLU A 44 -8.45 12.63 -4.93
N TYR A 45 -9.67 12.05 -4.97
CA TYR A 45 -10.64 12.29 -3.91
C TYR A 45 -10.24 11.62 -2.59
N ASP A 46 -10.22 12.41 -1.51
CA ASP A 46 -9.93 11.98 -0.15
C ASP A 46 -11.20 12.12 0.72
N PRO A 47 -11.88 11.01 1.06
CA PRO A 47 -13.12 11.05 1.83
C PRO A 47 -12.88 11.39 3.31
N LEU A 48 -11.64 11.27 3.81
CA LEU A 48 -11.30 11.60 5.20
C LEU A 48 -10.98 13.09 5.38
N ALA A 49 -10.85 13.84 4.29
CA ALA A 49 -10.70 15.30 4.30
C ALA A 49 -12.00 16.04 3.94
N ASP A 50 -13.08 15.32 3.65
CA ASP A 50 -14.39 15.87 3.32
C ASP A 50 -15.37 15.68 4.48
N ILE A 51 -15.50 16.73 5.29
CA ILE A 51 -16.33 16.74 6.50
C ILE A 51 -17.80 16.46 6.20
N ASN A 52 -18.30 16.93 5.06
CA ASN A 52 -19.71 16.73 4.70
C ASN A 52 -19.95 15.27 4.31
N ALA A 53 -19.05 14.69 3.52
CA ALA A 53 -19.13 13.28 3.14
C ALA A 53 -19.05 12.36 4.37
N CYS A 54 -18.02 12.51 5.21
CA CYS A 54 -17.86 11.61 6.36
C CYS A 54 -19.01 11.74 7.36
N ARG A 55 -19.52 12.95 7.65
CA ARG A 55 -20.68 13.12 8.54
C ARG A 55 -21.96 12.51 7.99
N ARG A 56 -22.20 12.64 6.68
CA ARG A 56 -23.35 12.05 6.01
C ARG A 56 -23.31 10.52 6.09
N ASP A 57 -22.12 9.94 5.89
CA ASP A 57 -21.97 8.49 5.70
C ASP A 57 -21.86 7.70 7.01
N ILE A 58 -21.36 8.33 8.09
CA ILE A 58 -21.13 7.69 9.39
C ILE A 58 -22.39 7.05 9.97
N GLU A 59 -23.56 7.69 9.86
CA GLU A 59 -24.78 7.13 10.42
C GLU A 59 -25.19 5.85 9.70
N GLU A 60 -25.03 5.79 8.37
CA GLU A 60 -25.33 4.57 7.61
C GLU A 60 -24.36 3.44 7.93
N LEU A 61 -23.07 3.75 8.09
CA LEU A 61 -22.07 2.77 8.54
C LEU A 61 -22.43 2.21 9.93
N ARG A 62 -22.86 3.06 10.86
CA ARG A 62 -23.32 2.65 12.20
C ARG A 62 -24.57 1.77 12.13
N LEU A 63 -25.55 2.14 11.33
CA LEU A 63 -26.79 1.36 11.15
C LEU A 63 -26.51 -0.03 10.56
N MET A 64 -25.48 -0.15 9.72
CA MET A 64 -25.01 -1.44 9.20
C MET A 64 -24.21 -2.26 10.22
N GLY A 65 -23.88 -1.72 11.38
CA GLY A 65 -23.06 -2.41 12.38
C GLY A 65 -21.57 -2.45 12.03
N VAL A 66 -21.10 -1.53 11.18
CA VAL A 66 -19.69 -1.43 10.78
C VAL A 66 -18.87 -0.92 11.95
N ASN A 67 -17.76 -1.60 12.24
CA ASN A 67 -16.80 -1.18 13.27
C ASN A 67 -15.46 -0.71 12.69
N SER A 68 -15.24 -0.89 11.39
CA SER A 68 -13.98 -0.55 10.73
C SER A 68 -14.22 -0.13 9.29
N ILE A 69 -13.42 0.79 8.77
CA ILE A 69 -13.38 1.13 7.34
C ILE A 69 -11.99 0.92 6.78
N ARG A 70 -11.91 0.50 5.52
CA ARG A 70 -10.66 0.51 4.75
C ARG A 70 -10.72 1.65 3.73
N VAL A 71 -9.70 2.49 3.72
CA VAL A 71 -9.63 3.66 2.82
C VAL A 71 -8.37 3.55 1.97
N TYR A 72 -8.57 3.48 0.65
CA TYR A 72 -7.50 3.23 -0.31
C TYR A 72 -6.66 4.48 -0.60
N ARG A 73 -7.28 5.66 -0.55
CA ARG A 73 -6.65 6.92 -0.97
C ARG A 73 -6.97 8.03 0.00
N THR A 74 -5.90 8.69 0.44
CA THR A 74 -5.92 9.92 1.24
C THR A 74 -4.81 10.85 0.76
N ASP A 75 -5.03 12.15 0.94
CA ASP A 75 -4.09 13.22 0.65
C ASP A 75 -3.47 13.71 1.96
N SER A 76 -2.22 13.35 2.20
CA SER A 76 -1.50 13.67 3.44
C SER A 76 -1.25 15.16 3.67
N SER A 77 -1.53 16.02 2.69
CA SER A 77 -1.40 17.48 2.85
C SER A 77 -2.65 18.14 3.45
N LYS A 78 -3.78 17.45 3.47
CA LYS A 78 -5.05 17.96 4.01
C LYS A 78 -5.19 17.70 5.50
N ASN A 79 -6.13 18.40 6.13
CA ASN A 79 -6.51 18.15 7.52
C ASN A 79 -7.60 17.07 7.58
N HIS A 80 -7.39 16.05 8.43
CA HIS A 80 -8.31 14.93 8.63
C HIS A 80 -8.95 14.92 10.03
N ASP A 81 -8.64 15.90 10.88
CA ASP A 81 -8.95 15.88 12.32
C ASP A 81 -10.45 15.73 12.58
N GLU A 82 -11.29 16.45 11.83
CA GLU A 82 -12.74 16.41 12.02
C GLU A 82 -13.32 15.05 11.67
N CYS A 83 -13.06 14.51 10.47
CA CYS A 83 -13.59 13.20 10.08
C CYS A 83 -13.06 12.08 10.95
N MET A 84 -11.75 12.05 11.24
CA MET A 84 -11.16 11.02 12.09
C MET A 84 -11.78 11.02 13.49
N LYS A 85 -12.07 12.20 14.05
CA LYS A 85 -12.79 12.35 15.33
C LYS A 85 -14.25 11.90 15.26
N GLU A 86 -14.96 12.16 14.16
CA GLU A 86 -16.33 11.69 14.00
C GLU A 86 -16.37 10.15 13.85
N PHE A 87 -15.45 9.54 13.10
CA PHE A 87 -15.31 8.08 13.04
C PHE A 87 -14.95 7.49 14.41
N GLU A 88 -14.03 8.12 15.16
CA GLU A 88 -13.66 7.68 16.52
C GLU A 88 -14.88 7.70 17.46
N LYS A 89 -15.67 8.80 17.46
CA LYS A 89 -16.92 8.90 18.23
C LYS A 89 -17.97 7.85 17.83
N ALA A 90 -17.96 7.45 16.55
CA ALA A 90 -18.83 6.41 16.03
C ALA A 90 -18.38 4.99 16.42
N GLY A 91 -17.20 4.84 17.01
CA GLY A 91 -16.63 3.52 17.31
C GLY A 91 -15.99 2.84 16.11
N ILE A 92 -15.65 3.59 15.06
CA ILE A 92 -15.16 3.09 13.78
C ILE A 92 -13.64 3.25 13.70
N TYR A 93 -12.95 2.13 13.54
CA TYR A 93 -11.51 2.07 13.25
C TYR A 93 -11.24 2.29 11.75
N VAL A 94 -10.02 2.69 11.43
CA VAL A 94 -9.59 3.00 10.06
C VAL A 94 -8.33 2.19 9.74
N LEU A 95 -8.40 1.49 8.62
CA LEU A 95 -7.30 0.82 7.96
C LEU A 95 -6.97 1.60 6.67
N LEU A 96 -5.70 1.97 6.49
CA LEU A 96 -5.28 2.88 5.43
C LEU A 96 -4.31 2.20 4.47
N ASP A 97 -4.60 2.23 3.16
CA ASP A 97 -3.59 1.91 2.16
C ASP A 97 -2.58 3.06 2.05
N LEU A 98 -1.30 2.75 2.19
CA LEU A 98 -0.21 3.70 1.97
C LEU A 98 -0.02 4.05 0.49
N PRO A 99 -0.08 3.08 -0.45
CA PRO A 99 0.01 3.39 -1.87
C PRO A 99 -1.07 4.36 -2.35
N ASN A 100 -0.79 5.03 -3.46
CA ASN A 100 -1.79 5.74 -4.25
C ASN A 100 -1.48 5.53 -5.76
N PRO A 101 -2.33 6.01 -6.69
CA PRO A 101 -2.12 5.79 -8.13
C PRO A 101 -0.77 6.30 -8.66
N HIS A 102 -0.13 7.27 -8.01
CA HIS A 102 1.15 7.83 -8.41
C HIS A 102 2.32 7.15 -7.69
N TYR A 103 2.14 6.84 -6.41
CA TYR A 103 3.13 6.24 -5.53
C TYR A 103 2.70 4.83 -5.13
N SER A 104 2.96 3.88 -6.03
CA SER A 104 2.71 2.46 -5.81
C SER A 104 3.77 1.61 -6.51
N ILE A 105 4.07 0.45 -5.95
CA ILE A 105 5.05 -0.48 -6.54
C ILE A 105 4.47 -1.00 -7.85
N ASN A 106 5.14 -0.69 -8.97
CA ASN A 106 4.74 -1.18 -10.27
C ASN A 106 5.06 -2.67 -10.40
N ARG A 107 4.05 -3.52 -10.51
CA ARG A 107 4.23 -4.97 -10.58
C ARG A 107 5.06 -5.48 -11.77
N VAL A 108 5.07 -4.74 -12.88
CA VAL A 108 5.79 -5.13 -14.11
C VAL A 108 7.27 -4.77 -14.04
N ASN A 109 7.59 -3.62 -13.45
CA ASN A 109 8.96 -3.14 -13.27
C ASN A 109 9.12 -2.61 -11.84
N PRO A 110 9.25 -3.52 -10.86
CA PRO A 110 9.08 -3.15 -9.47
C PRO A 110 10.29 -2.41 -8.92
N TYR A 111 10.01 -1.32 -8.23
CA TYR A 111 10.95 -0.54 -7.44
C TYR A 111 10.20 0.02 -6.22
N PHE A 112 10.96 0.24 -5.14
CA PHE A 112 10.53 1.03 -3.99
C PHE A 112 11.69 1.96 -3.65
N ASP A 113 11.56 3.22 -4.03
CA ASP A 113 12.64 4.22 -3.95
C ASP A 113 12.38 5.27 -2.86
N THR A 114 13.31 6.22 -2.73
CA THR A 114 13.26 7.30 -1.75
C THR A 114 12.01 8.17 -1.89
N GLU A 115 11.54 8.42 -3.11
CA GLU A 115 10.34 9.23 -3.37
C GLU A 115 9.06 8.52 -2.89
N MET A 116 8.93 7.23 -3.19
CA MET A 116 7.81 6.42 -2.72
C MET A 116 7.84 6.24 -1.20
N ALA A 117 9.01 5.98 -0.63
CA ALA A 117 9.20 5.88 0.82
C ALA A 117 8.81 7.17 1.54
N GLN A 118 9.22 8.33 1.02
CA GLN A 118 8.84 9.63 1.57
C GLN A 118 7.33 9.85 1.53
N ASN A 119 6.64 9.47 0.44
CA ASN A 119 5.19 9.57 0.35
C ASN A 119 4.48 8.70 1.39
N PHE A 120 4.94 7.47 1.60
CA PHE A 120 4.37 6.58 2.62
C PHE A 120 4.57 7.18 4.02
N ILE A 121 5.75 7.72 4.29
CA ILE A 121 6.10 8.37 5.57
C ILE A 121 5.27 9.63 5.80
N ASN A 122 5.04 10.46 4.77
CA ASN A 122 4.18 11.64 4.89
C ASN A 122 2.75 11.25 5.27
N LYS A 123 2.18 10.21 4.64
CA LYS A 123 0.87 9.69 5.02
C LYS A 123 0.86 9.15 6.45
N ILE A 124 1.89 8.39 6.86
CA ILE A 124 2.00 7.93 8.26
C ILE A 124 2.02 9.11 9.22
N ASN A 125 2.82 10.15 8.96
CA ASN A 125 2.90 11.32 9.83
C ASN A 125 1.56 12.07 9.95
N ALA A 126 0.77 12.12 8.87
CA ALA A 126 -0.56 12.72 8.88
C ALA A 126 -1.55 11.92 9.74
N PHE A 127 -1.44 10.59 9.78
CA PHE A 127 -2.47 9.72 10.38
C PHE A 127 -2.08 9.03 11.70
N ALA A 128 -0.78 8.90 12.02
CA ALA A 128 -0.31 8.06 13.14
C ALA A 128 -0.67 8.58 14.54
N ASN A 129 -1.24 9.78 14.63
CA ASN A 129 -1.70 10.36 15.89
C ASN A 129 -3.18 10.07 16.20
N PHE A 130 -3.94 9.54 15.24
CA PHE A 130 -5.34 9.18 15.45
C PHE A 130 -5.46 7.78 16.09
N ASN A 131 -6.15 7.69 17.23
CA ASN A 131 -6.27 6.43 17.99
C ASN A 131 -7.06 5.35 17.25
N ASN A 132 -7.96 5.77 16.36
CA ASN A 132 -8.75 4.87 15.54
C ASN A 132 -8.02 4.40 14.27
N VAL A 133 -6.80 4.86 13.98
CA VAL A 133 -5.95 4.26 12.93
C VAL A 133 -5.24 3.04 13.51
N ILE A 134 -5.67 1.86 13.08
CA ILE A 134 -5.17 0.60 13.63
C ILE A 134 -4.10 -0.04 12.76
N ALA A 135 -4.12 0.25 11.46
CA ALA A 135 -3.33 -0.47 10.49
C ALA A 135 -3.06 0.33 9.21
N PHE A 136 -1.89 0.08 8.64
CA PHE A 136 -1.51 0.51 7.31
C PHE A 136 -1.29 -0.70 6.39
N LEU A 137 -1.71 -0.62 5.13
CA LEU A 137 -1.33 -1.58 4.09
C LEU A 137 -0.21 -1.00 3.23
N VAL A 138 0.89 -1.75 3.07
CA VAL A 138 2.04 -1.30 2.25
C VAL A 138 1.90 -1.64 0.77
N GLY A 139 0.87 -2.41 0.41
CA GLY A 139 0.58 -2.84 -0.95
C GLY A 139 -0.78 -3.52 -1.03
N ASN A 140 -1.39 -3.44 -2.21
CA ASN A 140 -2.64 -4.10 -2.56
C ASN A 140 -2.45 -4.81 -3.90
N GLU A 141 -2.47 -6.13 -3.89
CA GLU A 141 -2.33 -7.00 -5.07
C GLU A 141 -1.14 -6.59 -5.96
N VAL A 142 0.00 -6.29 -5.35
CA VAL A 142 1.17 -5.83 -6.10
C VAL A 142 1.65 -6.97 -6.99
N THR A 143 2.11 -8.07 -6.39
CA THR A 143 2.17 -9.34 -7.10
C THR A 143 0.74 -9.88 -7.17
N ASN A 144 0.29 -10.23 -8.37
CA ASN A 144 -1.07 -10.74 -8.57
C ASN A 144 -1.14 -11.99 -9.46
N ASP A 145 -0.01 -12.41 -10.05
CA ASP A 145 0.10 -13.66 -10.80
C ASP A 145 1.57 -14.13 -10.84
N SER A 146 1.80 -15.30 -11.44
CA SER A 146 3.13 -15.92 -11.54
C SER A 146 4.15 -15.11 -12.36
N THR A 147 3.72 -14.16 -13.18
CA THR A 147 4.60 -13.36 -14.05
C THR A 147 5.28 -12.21 -13.33
N ASN A 148 4.80 -11.84 -12.14
CA ASN A 148 5.22 -10.64 -11.42
C ASN A 148 5.56 -10.87 -9.93
N THR A 149 5.92 -12.11 -9.57
CA THR A 149 6.45 -12.45 -8.23
C THR A 149 7.65 -11.62 -7.76
N PRO A 150 8.56 -11.10 -8.63
CA PRO A 150 9.60 -10.17 -8.21
C PRO A 150 9.14 -8.96 -7.40
N ALA A 151 7.92 -8.46 -7.64
CA ALA A 151 7.41 -7.26 -6.99
C ALA A 151 7.25 -7.42 -5.48
N SER A 152 7.03 -8.64 -5.00
CA SER A 152 6.91 -8.96 -3.58
C SER A 152 8.16 -8.60 -2.77
N ALA A 153 9.35 -8.65 -3.38
CA ALA A 153 10.58 -8.22 -2.71
C ALA A 153 10.52 -6.77 -2.25
N PHE A 154 9.98 -5.90 -3.10
CA PHE A 154 9.84 -4.46 -2.84
C PHE A 154 8.73 -4.16 -1.84
N VAL A 155 7.70 -5.00 -1.78
CA VAL A 155 6.67 -4.90 -0.74
C VAL A 155 7.25 -5.18 0.64
N LYS A 156 8.13 -6.20 0.80
CA LYS A 156 8.83 -6.42 2.09
C LYS A 156 9.77 -5.28 2.46
N ILE A 157 10.40 -4.64 1.46
CA ILE A 157 11.23 -3.44 1.69
C ILE A 157 10.35 -2.27 2.15
N ALA A 158 9.16 -2.08 1.56
CA ALA A 158 8.19 -1.09 2.00
C ALA A 158 7.71 -1.37 3.44
N ALA A 159 7.36 -2.61 3.76
CA ALA A 159 7.01 -3.04 5.13
C ALA A 159 8.10 -2.68 6.13
N LYS A 160 9.36 -3.04 5.84
CA LYS A 160 10.51 -2.67 6.68
C LYS A 160 10.65 -1.16 6.85
N THR A 161 10.54 -0.41 5.77
CA THR A 161 10.67 1.06 5.78
C THR A 161 9.63 1.69 6.69
N VAL A 162 8.37 1.29 6.51
CA VAL A 162 7.22 1.79 7.28
C VAL A 162 7.33 1.42 8.76
N LYS A 163 7.61 0.15 9.07
CA LYS A 163 7.75 -0.31 10.46
C LYS A 163 8.95 0.35 11.16
N SER A 164 10.07 0.51 10.46
CA SER A 164 11.24 1.24 10.97
C SER A 164 10.89 2.68 11.31
N HIS A 165 10.10 3.36 10.45
CA HIS A 165 9.66 4.72 10.70
C HIS A 165 8.70 4.82 11.90
N LEU A 166 7.67 3.97 11.95
CA LEU A 166 6.71 3.88 13.07
C LEU A 166 7.43 3.69 14.41
N LYS A 167 8.44 2.81 14.46
CA LYS A 167 9.30 2.60 15.62
C LYS A 167 10.07 3.87 16.01
N ARG A 168 10.65 4.59 15.04
CA ARG A 168 11.37 5.86 15.31
C ARG A 168 10.46 6.93 15.92
N ILE A 169 9.20 7.00 15.49
CA ILE A 169 8.23 7.97 16.02
C ILE A 169 7.44 7.43 17.22
N ASN A 170 7.83 6.26 17.76
CA ASN A 170 7.22 5.60 18.91
C ASN A 170 5.70 5.35 18.74
N ARG A 171 5.30 4.91 17.54
CA ARG A 171 3.92 4.54 17.19
C ARG A 171 3.83 3.05 16.92
N ASN A 172 2.94 2.37 17.62
CA ASN A 172 2.67 0.93 17.47
C ASN A 172 1.38 0.74 16.66
N ILE A 173 1.45 1.01 15.36
CA ILE A 173 0.36 0.79 14.39
C ILE A 173 0.76 -0.40 13.53
N HIS A 174 -0.17 -1.31 13.25
CA HIS A 174 0.14 -2.55 12.54
C HIS A 174 0.34 -2.31 11.05
N VAL A 175 1.20 -3.09 10.41
CA VAL A 175 1.54 -2.94 9.00
C VAL A 175 1.31 -4.25 8.26
N GLY A 176 0.34 -4.26 7.35
CA GLY A 176 -0.06 -5.44 6.60
C GLY A 176 0.13 -5.32 5.08
N TYR A 177 -0.31 -6.34 4.38
CA TYR A 177 -0.38 -6.40 2.92
C TYR A 177 -1.70 -7.04 2.50
N ALA A 178 -2.35 -6.49 1.47
CA ALA A 178 -3.55 -7.07 0.88
C ALA A 178 -3.16 -7.83 -0.40
N ASP A 179 -3.41 -9.13 -0.40
CA ASP A 179 -3.12 -10.03 -1.51
C ASP A 179 -4.37 -10.34 -2.34
N ASN A 180 -4.18 -10.77 -3.58
CA ASN A 180 -5.27 -11.37 -4.36
C ASN A 180 -5.34 -12.89 -4.12
N ASP A 181 -6.41 -13.51 -4.59
CA ASP A 181 -6.68 -14.93 -4.38
C ASP A 181 -6.25 -15.82 -5.57
N ASP A 182 -5.01 -15.64 -6.05
CA ASP A 182 -4.45 -16.46 -7.15
C ASP A 182 -3.90 -17.79 -6.63
N GLU A 183 -4.47 -18.91 -7.07
CA GLU A 183 -4.12 -20.25 -6.60
C GLU A 183 -2.69 -20.68 -6.94
N THR A 184 -2.09 -20.11 -7.99
CA THR A 184 -0.74 -20.47 -8.46
C THR A 184 0.33 -19.91 -7.54
N ILE A 185 0.08 -18.72 -6.96
CA ILE A 185 1.08 -18.00 -6.17
C ILE A 185 0.73 -17.85 -4.69
N ARG A 186 -0.52 -18.05 -4.27
CA ARG A 186 -0.97 -17.75 -2.89
C ARG A 186 -0.10 -18.37 -1.81
N GLU A 187 0.33 -19.63 -1.95
CA GLU A 187 1.14 -20.27 -0.91
C GLU A 187 2.55 -19.66 -0.82
N TYR A 188 3.14 -19.28 -1.96
CA TYR A 188 4.40 -18.53 -1.97
C TYR A 188 4.23 -17.17 -1.27
N MET A 189 3.16 -16.45 -1.56
CA MET A 189 2.87 -15.13 -1.00
C MET A 189 2.65 -15.19 0.51
N ILE A 190 1.77 -16.10 0.96
CA ILE A 190 1.47 -16.36 2.37
C ILE A 190 2.75 -16.63 3.14
N ASN A 191 3.58 -17.56 2.65
CA ASN A 191 4.83 -17.91 3.31
C ASN A 191 5.82 -16.73 3.28
N TYR A 192 6.02 -16.09 2.13
CA TYR A 192 7.05 -15.07 1.96
C TYR A 192 6.88 -13.85 2.87
N PHE A 193 5.65 -13.36 3.03
CA PHE A 193 5.38 -12.17 3.84
C PHE A 193 5.50 -12.40 5.35
N ASN A 194 5.42 -13.66 5.80
CA ASN A 194 5.61 -14.08 7.19
C ASN A 194 6.95 -14.79 7.44
N CYS A 195 7.85 -14.85 6.46
CA CYS A 195 9.13 -15.53 6.62
C CYS A 195 10.32 -14.59 6.88
N GLY A 196 11.45 -15.19 7.25
CA GLY A 196 12.76 -14.54 7.35
C GLY A 196 13.04 -13.98 8.74
N ASP A 197 14.31 -13.69 9.04
CA ASP A 197 14.75 -13.39 10.41
C ASP A 197 14.51 -11.94 10.84
N ASP A 198 14.32 -11.02 9.89
CA ASP A 198 14.10 -9.60 10.16
C ASP A 198 12.63 -9.34 10.53
N PRO A 199 12.30 -9.05 11.81
CA PRO A 199 10.92 -8.84 12.25
C PRO A 199 10.29 -7.58 11.68
N GLU A 200 11.09 -6.59 11.27
CA GLU A 200 10.59 -5.35 10.67
C GLU A 200 10.24 -5.56 9.19
N ALA A 201 10.85 -6.55 8.52
CA ALA A 201 10.53 -6.90 7.14
C ALA A 201 9.34 -7.87 6.99
N ARG A 202 8.96 -8.57 8.07
CA ARG A 202 7.71 -9.36 8.12
C ARG A 202 6.52 -8.42 8.34
N ILE A 203 5.42 -8.66 7.65
CA ILE A 203 4.17 -7.93 7.91
C ILE A 203 3.55 -8.38 9.25
N ASP A 204 2.75 -7.51 9.85
CA ASP A 204 2.09 -7.76 11.13
C ASP A 204 0.78 -8.53 10.97
N PHE A 205 0.13 -8.45 9.81
CA PHE A 205 -1.07 -9.21 9.45
C PHE A 205 -1.18 -9.39 7.93
N TYR A 206 -1.88 -10.43 7.49
CA TYR A 206 -2.11 -10.74 6.08
C TYR A 206 -3.55 -10.43 5.68
N GLY A 207 -3.72 -9.75 4.55
CA GLY A 207 -5.02 -9.46 3.95
C GLY A 207 -5.26 -10.29 2.70
N VAL A 208 -6.48 -10.76 2.50
CA VAL A 208 -6.90 -11.46 1.27
C VAL A 208 -8.11 -10.75 0.67
N ASN A 209 -8.02 -10.34 -0.59
CA ASN A 209 -9.15 -9.94 -1.41
C ASN A 209 -9.72 -11.20 -2.08
N THR A 210 -10.93 -11.61 -1.69
CA THR A 210 -11.54 -12.83 -2.24
C THR A 210 -13.02 -12.65 -2.54
N TYR A 211 -13.41 -13.13 -3.72
CA TYR A 211 -14.79 -13.08 -4.21
C TYR A 211 -15.33 -14.48 -4.49
N ARG A 212 -14.77 -15.51 -3.82
CA ARG A 212 -15.11 -16.91 -4.06
C ARG A 212 -16.55 -17.29 -3.65
N TRP A 213 -17.10 -16.63 -2.63
CA TRP A 213 -18.45 -16.93 -2.14
C TRP A 213 -19.50 -16.12 -2.90
N CYS A 214 -20.25 -16.76 -3.80
CA CYS A 214 -21.27 -16.09 -4.61
C CYS A 214 -22.62 -16.79 -4.50
N GLY A 215 -23.66 -16.07 -4.09
CA GLY A 215 -25.04 -16.55 -4.10
C GLY A 215 -25.46 -17.37 -2.87
N LYS A 216 -26.78 -17.45 -2.67
CA LYS A 216 -27.43 -17.89 -1.43
C LYS A 216 -27.21 -19.34 -1.02
N ASP A 217 -27.01 -20.24 -2.00
CA ASP A 217 -26.88 -21.69 -1.78
C ASP A 217 -25.40 -22.10 -1.61
N THR A 218 -24.49 -21.13 -1.61
CA THR A 218 -23.07 -21.36 -1.38
C THR A 218 -22.81 -21.68 0.09
N THR A 219 -21.85 -22.58 0.31
CA THR A 219 -21.44 -23.06 1.62
C THR A 219 -19.94 -22.84 1.81
N PHE A 220 -19.44 -23.03 3.03
CA PHE A 220 -18.00 -22.98 3.33
C PHE A 220 -17.16 -23.89 2.41
N LYS A 221 -17.67 -25.07 2.06
CA LYS A 221 -16.98 -25.99 1.16
C LYS A 221 -17.16 -25.63 -0.31
N SER A 222 -18.40 -25.36 -0.74
CA SER A 222 -18.68 -25.07 -2.16
C SER A 222 -18.16 -23.73 -2.64
N SER A 223 -17.91 -22.76 -1.74
CA SER A 223 -17.17 -21.53 -2.05
C SER A 223 -15.68 -21.79 -2.30
N GLY A 224 -15.11 -22.89 -1.78
CA GLY A 224 -13.66 -23.09 -1.76
C GLY A 224 -12.93 -22.31 -0.66
N PHE A 225 -13.65 -21.64 0.25
CA PHE A 225 -13.05 -21.02 1.44
C PHE A 225 -12.26 -22.04 2.26
N GLU A 226 -12.77 -23.27 2.41
CA GLU A 226 -12.05 -24.35 3.11
C GLU A 226 -10.63 -24.52 2.57
N GLN A 227 -10.46 -24.59 1.25
CA GLN A 227 -9.16 -24.77 0.59
C GLN A 227 -8.31 -23.50 0.64
N MET A 228 -8.92 -22.32 0.49
CA MET A 228 -8.24 -21.04 0.56
C MET A 228 -7.55 -20.83 1.91
N VAL A 229 -8.18 -21.24 3.01
CA VAL A 229 -7.64 -20.98 4.36
C VAL A 229 -6.71 -22.07 4.90
N LEU A 230 -6.58 -23.22 4.22
CA LEU A 230 -5.72 -24.31 4.67
C LEU A 230 -4.28 -23.86 5.00
N PRO A 231 -3.62 -23.02 4.18
CA PRO A 231 -2.26 -22.56 4.48
C PRO A 231 -2.15 -21.70 5.74
N PHE A 232 -3.27 -21.16 6.23
CA PHE A 232 -3.28 -20.25 7.39
C PHE A 232 -3.44 -20.94 8.75
N LYS A 233 -3.67 -22.26 8.80
CA LYS A 233 -3.98 -22.99 10.05
C LYS A 233 -2.94 -22.78 11.17
N ASP A 234 -1.65 -22.79 10.81
CA ASP A 234 -0.53 -22.60 11.75
C ASP A 234 0.20 -21.27 11.52
N TYR A 235 -0.46 -20.32 10.87
CA TYR A 235 0.13 -19.03 10.53
C TYR A 235 0.31 -18.16 11.79
N SER A 236 1.48 -17.55 11.93
CA SER A 236 1.88 -16.85 13.17
C SER A 236 1.39 -15.41 13.31
N ILE A 237 0.77 -14.86 12.27
CA ILE A 237 0.21 -13.50 12.26
C ILE A 237 -1.28 -13.55 11.89
N PRO A 238 -2.09 -12.53 12.26
CA PRO A 238 -3.50 -12.53 11.94
C PRO A 238 -3.77 -12.47 10.44
N VAL A 239 -4.92 -13.02 10.04
CA VAL A 239 -5.42 -12.96 8.66
C VAL A 239 -6.77 -12.26 8.65
N ILE A 240 -6.99 -11.36 7.71
CA ILE A 240 -8.27 -10.67 7.49
C ILE A 240 -8.66 -10.80 6.01
N LEU A 241 -9.96 -10.77 5.72
CA LEU A 241 -10.40 -10.53 4.34
C LEU A 241 -10.40 -9.03 4.09
N THR A 242 -9.44 -8.53 3.33
CA THR A 242 -9.33 -7.11 3.00
C THR A 242 -10.36 -6.66 1.98
N GLU A 243 -10.95 -7.59 1.24
CA GLU A 243 -12.15 -7.41 0.42
C GLU A 243 -12.93 -8.74 0.37
N PHE A 244 -14.25 -8.68 0.49
CA PHE A 244 -15.17 -9.77 0.13
C PHE A 244 -16.55 -9.24 -0.30
N GLY A 245 -17.41 -10.13 -0.79
CA GLY A 245 -18.80 -9.80 -1.14
C GLY A 245 -19.08 -9.86 -2.65
N CYS A 246 -18.88 -11.05 -3.24
CA CYS A 246 -19.13 -11.32 -4.66
C CYS A 246 -20.50 -10.82 -5.14
N ASN A 247 -20.53 -10.04 -6.22
CA ASN A 247 -21.76 -9.47 -6.76
C ASN A 247 -22.35 -10.22 -7.97
N LYS A 248 -21.84 -11.43 -8.29
CA LYS A 248 -22.33 -12.24 -9.42
C LYS A 248 -23.83 -12.57 -9.32
N PHE A 249 -24.34 -12.73 -8.10
CA PHE A 249 -25.77 -12.87 -7.82
C PHE A 249 -26.21 -11.70 -6.93
N ARG A 250 -27.28 -11.02 -7.35
CA ARG A 250 -27.84 -9.87 -6.63
C ARG A 250 -29.32 -10.09 -6.30
N PRO A 251 -29.84 -9.54 -5.19
CA PRO A 251 -29.08 -8.80 -4.16
C PRO A 251 -28.11 -9.71 -3.39
N ARG A 252 -27.06 -9.12 -2.83
CA ARG A 252 -26.10 -9.87 -1.99
C ARG A 252 -26.71 -10.08 -0.61
N ASP A 253 -26.77 -11.32 -0.15
CA ASP A 253 -27.34 -11.69 1.15
C ASP A 253 -26.29 -11.76 2.28
N PHE A 254 -24.99 -11.68 1.91
CA PHE A 254 -23.84 -11.71 2.81
C PHE A 254 -23.80 -12.91 3.78
N HIS A 255 -24.32 -14.06 3.36
CA HIS A 255 -24.31 -15.27 4.17
C HIS A 255 -22.88 -15.75 4.54
N GLU A 256 -21.87 -15.39 3.75
CA GLU A 256 -20.46 -15.67 4.04
C GLU A 256 -19.99 -15.08 5.38
N VAL A 257 -20.60 -13.97 5.85
CA VAL A 257 -20.27 -13.35 7.14
C VAL A 257 -20.40 -14.35 8.28
N LYS A 258 -21.42 -15.22 8.24
CA LYS A 258 -21.64 -16.24 9.25
C LYS A 258 -20.51 -17.28 9.27
N SER A 259 -19.96 -17.63 8.12
CA SER A 259 -18.79 -18.53 8.05
C SER A 259 -17.52 -17.80 8.48
N ILE A 260 -17.28 -16.56 8.01
CA ILE A 260 -16.11 -15.73 8.34
C ILE A 260 -15.99 -15.48 9.85
N LEU A 261 -17.09 -15.10 10.50
CA LEU A 261 -17.14 -14.76 11.92
C LEU A 261 -17.49 -15.95 12.82
N GLY A 262 -17.97 -17.05 12.24
CA GLY A 262 -18.43 -18.24 12.95
C GLY A 262 -17.37 -19.35 13.03
N SER A 263 -17.80 -20.53 13.45
CA SER A 263 -16.92 -21.67 13.74
C SER A 263 -16.16 -22.22 12.53
N ASP A 264 -16.55 -21.86 11.31
CA ASP A 264 -15.82 -22.29 10.11
C ASP A 264 -14.45 -21.61 10.05
N LEU A 265 -14.37 -20.31 10.41
CA LEU A 265 -13.20 -19.48 10.13
C LEU A 265 -12.73 -18.59 11.28
N ASN A 266 -13.47 -18.39 12.36
CA ASN A 266 -13.09 -17.45 13.43
C ASN A 266 -11.84 -17.84 14.24
N GLU A 267 -11.38 -19.08 14.08
CA GLU A 267 -10.10 -19.55 14.60
C GLU A 267 -8.91 -19.07 13.76
N ILE A 268 -9.13 -18.83 12.46
CA ILE A 268 -8.11 -18.50 11.45
C ILE A 268 -8.18 -17.02 11.03
N LEU A 269 -9.38 -16.54 10.71
CA LEU A 269 -9.65 -15.18 10.25
C LEU A 269 -10.08 -14.28 11.41
N SER A 270 -9.70 -13.02 11.31
CA SER A 270 -10.09 -11.95 12.23
C SER A 270 -11.21 -11.07 11.65
N GLY A 271 -12.08 -11.62 10.79
CA GLY A 271 -13.13 -10.87 10.10
C GLY A 271 -12.68 -10.31 8.74
N GLY A 272 -13.35 -9.25 8.27
CA GLY A 272 -12.99 -8.62 7.00
C GLY A 272 -13.80 -7.39 6.62
N PHE A 273 -13.62 -6.94 5.37
CA PHE A 273 -14.21 -5.74 4.79
C PHE A 273 -15.06 -6.08 3.56
N VAL A 274 -16.32 -5.64 3.53
CA VAL A 274 -17.19 -5.76 2.35
C VAL A 274 -16.81 -4.69 1.33
N TYR A 275 -16.61 -5.13 0.08
CA TYR A 275 -16.41 -4.26 -1.08
C TYR A 275 -17.78 -3.96 -1.74
N GLU A 276 -18.26 -2.72 -1.85
CA GLU A 276 -17.75 -1.47 -1.27
C GLU A 276 -18.92 -0.54 -0.87
N TYR A 277 -18.62 0.58 -0.21
CA TYR A 277 -19.66 1.49 0.32
C TYR A 277 -20.55 2.12 -0.78
N THR A 278 -19.97 2.88 -1.72
CA THR A 278 -20.75 3.54 -2.80
C THR A 278 -20.87 2.67 -4.04
N GLN A 279 -22.00 2.81 -4.72
CA GLN A 279 -22.29 2.18 -6.00
C GLN A 279 -21.51 2.91 -7.10
N GLU A 280 -20.63 2.15 -7.76
CA GLU A 280 -19.87 2.59 -8.93
C GLU A 280 -20.24 1.75 -10.17
N ASP A 281 -19.55 1.95 -11.29
CA ASP A 281 -19.74 1.18 -12.54
C ASP A 281 -19.53 -0.35 -12.38
N ASN A 282 -19.02 -0.80 -11.22
CA ASN A 282 -18.66 -2.18 -10.92
C ASN A 282 -19.77 -2.98 -10.20
N ASP A 283 -20.90 -2.35 -9.83
CA ASP A 283 -22.03 -3.02 -9.18
C ASP A 283 -21.80 -3.57 -7.76
N TYR A 284 -20.91 -2.95 -6.98
CA TYR A 284 -20.58 -3.39 -5.61
C TYR A 284 -21.15 -2.53 -4.48
N GLY A 285 -21.85 -1.43 -4.78
CA GLY A 285 -22.27 -0.47 -3.76
C GLY A 285 -23.35 -0.96 -2.79
N LEU A 286 -23.18 -0.59 -1.52
CA LEU A 286 -24.19 -0.70 -0.46
C LEU A 286 -25.16 0.49 -0.47
N VAL A 287 -24.69 1.65 -0.92
CA VAL A 287 -25.47 2.86 -1.12
C VAL A 287 -25.11 3.54 -2.44
N GLU A 288 -25.98 4.39 -2.95
CA GLU A 288 -25.71 5.31 -4.05
C GLU A 288 -25.82 6.74 -3.53
N LEU A 289 -25.06 7.67 -4.11
CA LEU A 289 -25.16 9.10 -3.79
C LEU A 289 -25.94 9.80 -4.91
N ASP A 290 -27.01 10.51 -4.57
CA ASP A 290 -27.71 11.35 -5.54
C ASP A 290 -26.71 12.37 -6.14
N PRO A 291 -26.57 12.43 -7.48
CA PRO A 291 -25.54 13.26 -8.09
C PRO A 291 -25.76 14.75 -7.87
N ASN A 292 -26.99 15.20 -7.57
CA ASN A 292 -27.34 16.61 -7.38
C ASN A 292 -27.36 17.00 -5.90
N THR A 293 -28.02 16.20 -5.05
CA THR A 293 -28.22 16.52 -3.63
C THR A 293 -27.15 15.93 -2.74
N GLN A 294 -26.37 14.95 -3.25
CA GLN A 294 -25.43 14.15 -2.47
C GLN A 294 -26.10 13.37 -1.33
N GLU A 295 -27.42 13.19 -1.38
CA GLU A 295 -28.19 12.39 -0.43
C GLU A 295 -27.97 10.89 -0.68
N ILE A 296 -28.08 10.10 0.39
CA ILE A 296 -27.87 8.65 0.32
C ILE A 296 -29.14 7.96 -0.17
N ILE A 297 -28.99 7.19 -1.25
CA ILE A 297 -29.97 6.24 -1.76
C ILE A 297 -29.52 4.83 -1.33
N LYS A 298 -30.25 4.21 -0.40
CA LYS A 298 -29.86 2.90 0.14
C LYS A 298 -30.13 1.78 -0.84
N HIS A 299 -29.15 0.93 -1.10
CA HIS A 299 -29.39 -0.35 -1.78
C HIS A 299 -29.86 -1.40 -0.80
N ILE A 300 -30.62 -2.39 -1.29
CA ILE A 300 -31.09 -3.50 -0.46
C ILE A 300 -29.94 -4.30 0.19
N ASP A 301 -28.77 -4.32 -0.46
CA ASP A 301 -27.55 -4.94 0.06
C ASP A 301 -27.15 -4.35 1.43
N SER A 302 -27.29 -3.03 1.66
CA SER A 302 -27.00 -2.41 2.97
C SER A 302 -27.84 -3.02 4.11
N LYS A 303 -29.11 -3.35 3.83
CA LYS A 303 -30.00 -3.99 4.80
C LYS A 303 -29.57 -5.43 5.09
N TYR A 304 -29.18 -6.18 4.06
CA TYR A 304 -28.69 -7.55 4.25
C TYR A 304 -27.38 -7.58 5.00
N LEU A 305 -26.46 -6.64 4.72
CA LEU A 305 -25.22 -6.50 5.47
C LEU A 305 -25.50 -6.17 6.95
N ALA A 306 -26.40 -5.22 7.21
CA ALA A 306 -26.81 -4.86 8.57
C ALA A 306 -27.35 -6.08 9.35
N GLU A 307 -28.10 -6.96 8.69
CA GLU A 307 -28.58 -8.20 9.31
C GLU A 307 -27.43 -9.18 9.54
N ALA A 308 -26.55 -9.39 8.56
CA ALA A 308 -25.40 -10.28 8.67
C ALA A 308 -24.44 -9.86 9.79
N TYR A 309 -24.19 -8.56 9.96
CA TYR A 309 -23.31 -8.00 11.00
C TYR A 309 -23.89 -8.02 12.42
N LYS A 310 -25.15 -8.42 12.61
CA LYS A 310 -25.65 -8.78 13.95
C LYS A 310 -25.07 -10.09 14.47
N PHE A 311 -24.41 -10.88 13.62
CA PHE A 311 -23.76 -12.10 14.04
C PHE A 311 -22.59 -11.79 14.98
N GLU A 312 -22.60 -12.36 16.19
CA GLU A 312 -21.55 -12.19 17.19
C GLU A 312 -20.62 -13.42 17.21
N PRO A 313 -19.32 -13.25 16.92
CA PRO A 313 -18.34 -14.33 17.00
C PRO A 313 -18.28 -14.93 18.40
N LYS A 314 -18.33 -16.26 18.49
CA LYS A 314 -18.09 -16.97 19.76
C LYS A 314 -16.60 -17.33 19.85
N THR A 315 -15.90 -16.73 20.81
CA THR A 315 -14.49 -16.97 21.10
C THR A 315 -14.24 -16.98 22.60
N ASN A 316 -13.32 -17.82 23.05
CA ASN A 316 -12.85 -17.87 24.43
C ASN A 316 -11.46 -17.24 24.61
N TYR A 317 -10.87 -16.68 23.54
CA TYR A 317 -9.55 -16.06 23.61
C TYR A 317 -9.61 -14.70 24.31
N LYS A 318 -8.73 -14.55 25.29
CA LYS A 318 -8.48 -13.29 26.01
C LYS A 318 -7.00 -12.94 25.91
N LEU A 319 -6.70 -11.66 25.74
CA LEU A 319 -5.34 -11.16 25.52
C LEU A 319 -4.33 -11.65 26.57
N ASP A 320 -4.72 -11.68 27.84
CA ASP A 320 -3.90 -12.10 28.98
C ASP A 320 -3.61 -13.61 28.99
N LYS A 321 -4.58 -14.43 28.55
CA LYS A 321 -4.51 -15.91 28.55
C LYS A 321 -4.04 -16.50 27.23
N TYR A 322 -4.17 -15.77 26.13
CA TYR A 322 -3.82 -16.28 24.81
C TYR A 322 -2.31 -16.36 24.65
N ASN A 323 -1.75 -17.57 24.55
CA ASN A 323 -0.30 -17.78 24.41
C ASN A 323 -0.03 -18.90 23.38
N PRO A 324 -0.25 -18.62 22.09
CA PRO A 324 -0.10 -19.63 21.05
C PRO A 324 1.38 -19.92 20.80
N LYS A 325 1.69 -21.15 20.42
CA LYS A 325 3.04 -21.57 20.00
C LYS A 325 3.09 -21.57 18.48
N LEU A 326 3.28 -20.39 17.89
CA LEU A 326 3.35 -20.19 16.44
C LEU A 326 4.71 -19.62 16.07
N SER A 327 5.20 -19.95 14.87
CA SER A 327 6.48 -19.48 14.35
C SER A 327 6.31 -18.83 12.99
N PRO A 328 7.18 -17.88 12.60
CA PRO A 328 7.28 -17.38 11.23
C PRO A 328 7.37 -18.53 10.22
N ALA A 329 6.79 -18.35 9.04
CA ALA A 329 6.83 -19.34 7.98
C ALA A 329 8.26 -19.53 7.44
N GLN A 330 8.51 -20.66 6.77
CA GLN A 330 9.75 -20.84 6.02
C GLN A 330 9.70 -20.01 4.74
N CYS A 331 10.81 -19.35 4.38
CA CYS A 331 10.85 -18.60 3.13
C CYS A 331 10.83 -19.54 1.93
N PRO A 332 10.02 -19.25 0.90
CA PRO A 332 10.09 -19.99 -0.35
C PRO A 332 11.44 -19.74 -1.05
N GLU A 333 12.02 -20.80 -1.58
CA GLU A 333 13.22 -20.72 -2.41
C GLU A 333 12.86 -20.35 -3.85
N PRO A 334 13.73 -19.61 -4.58
CA PRO A 334 13.44 -19.24 -5.95
C PRO A 334 13.37 -20.45 -6.89
N ASP A 335 12.35 -20.50 -7.74
CA ASP A 335 12.11 -21.58 -8.70
C ASP A 335 11.61 -21.04 -10.06
N GLU A 336 10.75 -21.80 -10.76
CA GLU A 336 10.16 -21.37 -12.02
C GLU A 336 9.01 -20.36 -11.90
N ILE A 337 8.32 -20.30 -10.76
CA ILE A 337 7.20 -19.40 -10.49
C ILE A 337 7.65 -18.28 -9.55
N TRP A 338 8.26 -18.66 -8.43
CA TRP A 338 8.72 -17.74 -7.40
C TRP A 338 10.12 -17.22 -7.73
N LYS A 339 10.22 -15.92 -8.05
CA LYS A 339 11.49 -15.30 -8.50
C LYS A 339 12.09 -14.37 -7.45
N VAL A 340 11.93 -14.70 -6.16
CA VAL A 340 12.43 -13.87 -5.06
C VAL A 340 13.23 -14.68 -4.07
N LYS A 341 14.51 -14.35 -3.91
CA LYS A 341 15.36 -14.87 -2.84
C LYS A 341 15.19 -13.99 -1.60
N ASN A 342 14.91 -14.62 -0.46
CA ASN A 342 14.90 -13.90 0.81
C ASN A 342 16.33 -13.51 1.20
N VAL A 343 16.56 -12.21 1.36
CA VAL A 343 17.82 -11.63 1.83
C VAL A 343 17.49 -10.56 2.86
N LYS A 344 18.46 -10.18 3.69
CA LYS A 344 18.29 -9.05 4.61
C LYS A 344 17.97 -7.78 3.82
N GLN A 345 16.79 -7.21 4.05
CA GLN A 345 16.32 -6.05 3.32
C GLN A 345 17.10 -4.80 3.71
N THR A 346 17.59 -4.06 2.71
CA THR A 346 17.97 -2.65 2.83
C THR A 346 16.72 -1.79 2.57
N ILE A 347 16.65 -0.60 3.17
CA ILE A 347 15.57 0.35 2.92
C ILE A 347 16.13 1.59 2.19
N PRO A 348 15.29 2.37 1.46
CA PRO A 348 15.72 3.61 0.83
C PRO A 348 16.30 4.61 1.84
N ASP A 349 17.33 5.35 1.42
CA ASP A 349 18.02 6.37 2.23
C ASP A 349 18.29 7.60 1.37
N ASP A 350 17.49 8.64 1.58
CA ASP A 350 17.57 9.90 0.82
C ASP A 350 18.91 10.60 1.03
N SER A 351 19.47 10.55 2.25
CA SER A 351 20.76 11.16 2.55
C SER A 351 21.90 10.51 1.78
N PHE A 352 21.83 9.19 1.61
CA PHE A 352 22.80 8.43 0.81
C PHE A 352 22.67 8.76 -0.68
N CYS A 353 21.45 8.79 -1.22
CA CYS A 353 21.19 9.15 -2.61
C CYS A 353 21.63 10.59 -2.93
N LYS A 354 21.35 11.53 -2.02
CA LYS A 354 21.79 12.92 -2.13
C LYS A 354 23.31 13.06 -2.06
N CYS A 355 23.98 12.33 -1.18
CA CYS A 355 25.44 12.27 -1.15
C CYS A 355 25.99 11.81 -2.51
N ALA A 356 25.44 10.72 -3.05
CA ALA A 356 25.83 10.19 -4.34
C ALA A 356 25.65 11.25 -5.44
N MET A 357 24.50 11.92 -5.48
CA MET A 357 24.23 13.02 -6.42
C MET A 357 25.21 14.18 -6.30
N ASP A 358 25.61 14.55 -5.09
CA ASP A 358 26.56 15.64 -4.81
C ASP A 358 28.02 15.29 -5.14
N SER A 359 28.30 14.02 -5.40
CA SER A 359 29.60 13.53 -5.87
C SER A 359 29.73 13.44 -7.40
N LEU A 360 28.63 13.61 -8.14
CA LEU A 360 28.63 13.45 -9.60
C LEU A 360 29.21 14.68 -10.32
N LYS A 361 30.00 14.44 -11.37
CA LYS A 361 30.51 15.45 -12.30
C LYS A 361 29.56 15.73 -13.46
N CYS A 362 28.75 14.75 -13.86
CA CYS A 362 27.67 14.93 -14.82
C CYS A 362 26.37 14.40 -14.22
N ARG A 363 25.35 15.25 -14.12
CA ARG A 363 24.04 14.84 -13.58
C ARG A 363 22.90 15.56 -14.28
N ILE A 364 21.69 15.03 -14.13
CA ILE A 364 20.49 15.73 -14.56
C ILE A 364 20.39 17.06 -13.81
N ALA A 365 20.04 18.12 -14.52
CA ALA A 365 19.94 19.45 -13.92
C ALA A 365 18.82 19.51 -12.88
N PRO A 366 18.99 20.27 -11.78
CA PRO A 366 17.90 20.51 -10.83
C PRO A 366 16.66 21.09 -11.53
N GLY A 367 15.48 20.68 -11.08
CA GLY A 367 14.19 21.17 -11.61
C GLY A 367 13.64 20.39 -12.81
N VAL A 368 14.37 19.41 -13.36
CA VAL A 368 13.82 18.48 -14.35
C VAL A 368 12.73 17.63 -13.71
N LYS A 369 11.52 17.67 -14.27
CA LYS A 369 10.39 16.85 -13.85
C LYS A 369 10.20 15.67 -14.80
N LEU A 370 9.82 14.51 -14.26
CA LEU A 370 9.50 13.31 -15.04
C LEU A 370 8.12 13.43 -15.71
N SER A 371 8.02 14.24 -16.76
CA SER A 371 6.88 14.15 -17.68
C SER A 371 6.94 12.82 -18.44
N ASN A 372 5.82 12.40 -19.07
CA ASN A 372 5.78 11.17 -19.86
C ASN A 372 6.89 11.13 -20.92
N THR A 373 7.08 12.22 -21.67
CA THR A 373 8.11 12.34 -22.71
C THR A 373 9.52 12.26 -22.13
N VAL A 374 9.79 12.99 -21.04
CA VAL A 374 11.11 12.99 -20.38
C VAL A 374 11.42 11.60 -19.85
N ASN A 375 10.46 10.97 -19.18
CA ASN A 375 10.65 9.66 -18.58
C ASN A 375 10.87 8.56 -19.65
N GLU A 376 10.14 8.60 -20.78
CA GLU A 376 10.39 7.69 -21.90
C GLU A 376 11.78 7.87 -22.52
N SER A 377 12.18 9.13 -22.76
CA SER A 377 13.49 9.46 -23.32
C SER A 377 14.62 9.04 -22.37
N LEU A 378 14.45 9.33 -21.08
CA LEU A 378 15.38 8.94 -20.03
C LEU A 378 15.56 7.42 -20.00
N GLY A 379 14.44 6.67 -19.96
CA GLY A 379 14.48 5.21 -19.99
C GLY A 379 15.26 4.66 -21.19
N LYS A 380 14.96 5.12 -22.40
CA LYS A 380 15.66 4.70 -23.63
C LYS A 380 17.16 5.03 -23.58
N ASN A 381 17.52 6.21 -23.07
CA ASN A 381 18.91 6.63 -22.97
C ASN A 381 19.68 5.76 -21.97
N ILE A 382 19.09 5.54 -20.78
CA ILE A 382 19.70 4.71 -19.74
C ILE A 382 19.81 3.25 -20.20
N ASP A 383 18.77 2.67 -20.81
CA ASP A 383 18.82 1.31 -21.36
C ASP A 383 19.98 1.15 -22.37
N PHE A 384 20.15 2.13 -23.27
CA PHE A 384 21.25 2.14 -24.22
C PHE A 384 22.62 2.22 -23.53
N LEU A 385 22.78 3.10 -22.54
CA LEU A 385 24.04 3.23 -21.81
C LEU A 385 24.36 1.95 -21.03
N CYS A 386 23.37 1.37 -20.35
CA CYS A 386 23.53 0.14 -19.58
C CYS A 386 23.99 -1.04 -20.45
N SER A 387 23.55 -1.10 -21.71
CA SER A 387 24.03 -2.10 -22.67
C SER A 387 25.53 -1.98 -23.01
N LYS A 388 26.16 -0.82 -22.77
CA LYS A 388 27.56 -0.54 -23.12
C LYS A 388 28.51 -0.46 -21.93
N ILE A 389 28.01 -0.08 -20.76
CA ILE A 389 28.86 0.24 -19.60
C ILE A 389 28.53 -0.57 -18.34
N GLY A 390 27.47 -1.39 -18.36
CA GLY A 390 26.94 -2.06 -17.16
C GLY A 390 26.26 -1.05 -16.22
N CYS A 391 25.24 -1.51 -15.47
CA CYS A 391 24.45 -0.67 -14.57
C CYS A 391 24.10 -1.42 -13.27
N GLU A 392 24.97 -2.34 -12.86
CA GLU A 392 24.78 -3.19 -11.69
C GLU A 392 24.48 -2.37 -10.43
N GLU A 393 25.08 -1.18 -10.32
CA GLU A 393 24.95 -0.30 -9.16
C GLU A 393 23.55 0.30 -8.94
N ILE A 394 22.74 0.40 -10.00
CA ILE A 394 21.35 0.87 -9.96
C ILE A 394 20.32 -0.24 -10.23
N SER A 395 20.79 -1.45 -10.56
CA SER A 395 19.94 -2.57 -10.97
C SER A 395 19.62 -3.49 -9.80
N HIS A 396 18.74 -4.45 -10.04
CA HIS A 396 18.43 -5.52 -9.09
C HIS A 396 18.17 -6.85 -9.81
N ASP A 397 18.39 -7.95 -9.11
CA ASP A 397 18.00 -9.30 -9.49
C ASP A 397 17.38 -9.97 -8.25
N THR A 398 16.04 -9.92 -8.16
CA THR A 398 15.29 -10.48 -7.04
C THR A 398 15.47 -11.98 -6.90
N LYS A 399 15.70 -12.71 -8.01
CA LYS A 399 15.89 -14.17 -8.00
C LYS A 399 17.23 -14.52 -7.35
N LYS A 400 18.25 -13.69 -7.55
CA LYS A 400 19.57 -13.85 -6.90
C LYS A 400 19.68 -13.13 -5.55
N GLY A 401 18.72 -12.27 -5.23
CA GLY A 401 18.74 -11.43 -4.03
C GLY A 401 19.81 -10.33 -4.11
N ILE A 402 20.11 -9.84 -5.31
CA ILE A 402 21.11 -8.80 -5.56
C ILE A 402 20.39 -7.47 -5.77
N TYR A 403 20.79 -6.46 -5.03
CA TYR A 403 20.30 -5.09 -5.17
C TYR A 403 21.51 -4.17 -5.22
N GLY A 404 21.63 -3.41 -6.30
CA GLY A 404 22.66 -2.39 -6.43
C GLY A 404 22.50 -1.33 -5.33
N PRO A 405 23.59 -0.75 -4.82
CA PRO A 405 23.54 0.22 -3.72
C PRO A 405 22.61 1.41 -4.00
N TYR A 406 22.49 1.82 -5.26
CA TYR A 406 21.66 2.96 -5.66
C TYR A 406 20.32 2.55 -6.28
N SER A 407 19.97 1.27 -6.24
CA SER A 407 18.70 0.76 -6.79
C SER A 407 17.45 1.32 -6.08
N PHE A 408 17.64 1.89 -4.89
CA PHE A 408 16.61 2.54 -4.07
C PHE A 408 16.56 4.06 -4.21
N CYS A 409 17.44 4.67 -5.01
CA CYS A 409 17.36 6.09 -5.32
C CYS A 409 16.27 6.36 -6.36
N SER A 410 15.78 7.61 -6.43
CA SER A 410 14.76 8.01 -7.38
C SER A 410 15.20 7.77 -8.84
N PRO A 411 14.27 7.68 -9.80
CA PRO A 411 14.62 7.42 -11.20
C PRO A 411 15.60 8.44 -11.78
N LEU A 412 15.47 9.72 -11.42
CA LEU A 412 16.37 10.78 -11.86
C LEU A 412 17.79 10.64 -11.27
N GLU A 413 17.90 10.19 -10.02
CA GLU A 413 19.19 9.98 -9.36
C GLU A 413 19.90 8.76 -9.96
N ARG A 414 19.19 7.63 -10.12
CA ARG A 414 19.71 6.45 -10.79
C ARG A 414 20.20 6.75 -12.20
N ALA A 415 19.41 7.49 -12.96
CA ALA A 415 19.81 7.92 -14.30
C ALA A 415 21.04 8.83 -14.26
N SER A 416 21.12 9.76 -13.31
CA SER A 416 22.28 10.63 -13.14
C SER A 416 23.56 9.85 -12.82
N ILE A 417 23.48 8.78 -12.02
CA ILE A 417 24.62 7.91 -11.72
C ILE A 417 25.15 7.24 -13.00
N VAL A 418 24.26 6.70 -13.84
CA VAL A 418 24.65 6.06 -15.12
C VAL A 418 25.21 7.09 -16.11
N LEU A 419 24.61 8.26 -16.20
CA LEU A 419 25.10 9.36 -17.03
C LEU A 419 26.49 9.82 -16.60
N ASN A 420 26.72 9.95 -15.28
CA ASN A 420 28.03 10.25 -14.74
C ASN A 420 29.06 9.16 -15.07
N LYS A 421 28.70 7.88 -14.90
CA LYS A 421 29.56 6.74 -15.26
C LYS A 421 29.94 6.78 -16.74
N ASN A 422 28.99 7.08 -17.63
CA ASN A 422 29.27 7.29 -19.05
C ASN A 422 30.21 8.48 -19.28
N TYR A 423 29.97 9.62 -18.64
CA TYR A 423 30.81 10.81 -18.76
C TYR A 423 32.26 10.54 -18.34
N LEU A 424 32.48 9.88 -17.20
CA LEU A 424 33.80 9.49 -16.73
C LEU A 424 34.49 8.49 -17.66
N LYS A 425 33.77 7.47 -18.16
CA LYS A 425 34.30 6.49 -19.13
C LYS A 425 34.75 7.16 -20.44
N ASN A 426 34.10 8.25 -20.82
CA ASN A 426 34.46 9.07 -22.00
C ASN A 426 35.41 10.23 -21.68
N LYS A 427 36.21 10.10 -20.62
CA LYS A 427 37.25 11.07 -20.24
C LYS A 427 36.72 12.49 -20.08
N GLU A 428 35.53 12.63 -19.51
CA GLU A 428 34.92 13.93 -19.20
C GLU A 428 34.63 14.79 -20.46
N SER A 429 34.46 14.16 -21.63
CA SER A 429 34.02 14.81 -22.88
C SER A 429 32.65 15.47 -22.68
N LYS A 430 32.55 16.75 -23.09
CA LYS A 430 31.30 17.53 -22.99
C LYS A 430 30.15 16.86 -23.73
N GLU A 431 30.42 16.18 -24.82
CA GLU A 431 29.45 15.44 -25.63
C GLU A 431 28.84 14.25 -24.87
N ALA A 432 29.59 13.64 -23.95
CA ALA A 432 29.11 12.54 -23.12
C ALA A 432 28.21 12.99 -21.96
N CYS A 433 28.12 14.31 -21.70
CA CYS A 433 27.20 14.94 -20.74
C CYS A 433 26.26 15.93 -21.46
N ARG A 434 25.69 15.53 -22.59
CA ARG A 434 24.67 16.30 -23.32
C ARG A 434 23.46 15.42 -23.65
N ASN A 435 22.29 16.03 -23.61
CA ASN A 435 21.03 15.41 -24.02
C ASN A 435 20.12 16.50 -24.62
N ASN A 436 19.32 16.15 -25.63
CA ASN A 436 18.44 17.09 -26.32
C ASN A 436 17.04 17.18 -25.71
N GLU A 437 16.62 16.18 -24.94
CA GLU A 437 15.26 16.03 -24.41
C GLU A 437 15.16 16.49 -22.95
N PHE A 438 16.27 16.49 -22.21
CA PHE A 438 16.33 16.99 -20.83
C PHE A 438 17.68 17.62 -20.53
N SER A 439 17.68 18.59 -19.61
CA SER A 439 18.88 19.34 -19.26
C SER A 439 19.83 18.52 -18.39
N LEU A 440 21.10 18.48 -18.79
CA LEU A 440 22.21 17.95 -18.00
C LEU A 440 23.10 19.10 -17.52
N LYS A 441 23.78 18.88 -16.39
CA LYS A 441 24.73 19.82 -15.81
C LYS A 441 26.07 19.15 -15.54
N ILE A 442 27.14 19.78 -16.03
CA ILE A 442 28.52 19.46 -15.65
C ILE A 442 28.86 20.23 -14.36
N ILE A 443 29.45 19.52 -13.39
CA ILE A 443 29.88 20.04 -12.10
C ILE A 443 31.41 19.92 -12.04
N GLU A 444 32.10 21.06 -12.11
CA GLU A 444 33.58 21.09 -12.16
C GLU A 444 34.22 20.64 -10.84
N SER A 445 33.57 20.90 -9.71
CA SER A 445 34.05 20.54 -8.37
C SER A 445 32.90 19.95 -7.56
N PRO A 446 32.67 18.62 -7.61
CA PRO A 446 31.70 17.95 -6.78
C PRO A 446 31.98 18.17 -5.29
N LYS A 447 30.92 18.16 -4.47
CA LYS A 447 31.01 18.47 -3.04
C LYS A 447 31.71 17.36 -2.25
N TYR A 448 31.56 16.11 -2.71
CA TYR A 448 32.14 14.92 -2.09
C TYR A 448 32.82 14.05 -3.14
N SER A 449 33.76 13.21 -2.70
CA SER A 449 34.21 12.08 -3.51
C SER A 449 33.21 10.94 -3.38
N PHE A 450 32.97 10.19 -4.46
CA PHE A 450 31.96 9.15 -4.53
C PHE A 450 32.14 8.08 -3.45
N GLU A 451 33.38 7.75 -3.11
CA GLU A 451 33.77 6.74 -2.11
C GLU A 451 33.43 7.14 -0.67
N LYS A 452 33.12 8.43 -0.42
CA LYS A 452 32.74 8.91 0.92
C LYS A 452 31.26 8.74 1.22
N CYS A 453 30.44 8.41 0.23
CA CYS A 453 29.02 8.15 0.45
C CYS A 453 28.86 6.72 0.99
N SER A 454 28.23 6.59 2.16
CA SER A 454 27.92 5.30 2.78
C SER A 454 26.47 5.31 3.22
N PRO A 455 25.72 4.20 3.03
CA PRO A 455 24.39 4.06 3.59
C PRO A 455 24.44 4.25 5.11
N ILE A 456 23.57 5.10 5.66
CA ILE A 456 23.56 5.34 7.10
C ILE A 456 22.82 4.18 7.78
N SER A 457 23.25 3.81 8.99
CA SER A 457 22.58 2.77 9.79
C SER A 457 21.12 3.11 10.13
N THR A 458 20.74 4.39 10.06
CA THR A 458 19.38 4.90 10.27
C THR A 458 19.02 5.87 9.16
N PRO A 459 18.26 5.43 8.14
CA PRO A 459 17.86 6.28 7.03
C PRO A 459 17.02 7.47 7.48
N THR A 460 17.40 8.66 7.01
CA THR A 460 16.67 9.91 7.26
C THR A 460 15.80 10.23 6.07
N PHE A 461 14.54 10.54 6.34
CA PHE A 461 13.54 11.01 5.39
C PHE A 461 13.24 12.46 5.78
N ASP A 462 13.71 13.43 5.01
CA ASP A 462 13.56 14.86 5.35
C ASP A 462 12.07 15.23 5.31
N SER A 463 11.56 15.77 6.41
CA SER A 463 10.12 16.00 6.63
C SER A 463 9.59 17.34 6.11
N LYS A 464 10.23 17.96 5.10
CA LYS A 464 9.77 19.27 4.60
C LYS A 464 9.01 19.14 3.28
N PRO A 465 7.71 19.49 3.25
CA PRO A 465 7.05 19.80 1.99
C PRO A 465 7.71 21.05 1.39
N GLU A 466 8.17 20.98 0.15
CA GLU A 466 8.39 22.19 -0.64
C GLU A 466 7.03 22.86 -0.83
N GLU A 467 6.86 24.06 -0.26
CA GLU A 467 5.67 24.89 -0.47
C GLU A 467 5.46 25.11 -1.99
N PRO A 468 4.25 24.87 -2.53
CA PRO A 468 3.93 25.33 -3.86
C PRO A 468 3.89 26.86 -3.85
N THR A 469 4.88 27.49 -4.47
CA THR A 469 4.91 28.93 -4.70
C THR A 469 3.65 29.37 -5.46
N SER A 470 2.84 30.21 -4.81
CA SER A 470 1.59 30.75 -5.37
C SER A 470 1.86 31.74 -6.51
N SER A 471 1.42 31.40 -7.72
CA SER A 471 1.02 32.34 -8.80
C SER A 471 0.56 31.45 -9.95
N THR A 472 -0.66 31.45 -10.47
CA THR A 472 -1.59 32.54 -10.78
C THR A 472 -3.00 31.96 -10.93
N GLN A 473 -4.00 32.64 -10.34
CA GLN A 473 -5.38 32.55 -10.80
C GLN A 473 -5.48 33.25 -12.16
N THR A 474 -6.00 32.58 -13.20
CA THR A 474 -7.07 33.10 -14.07
C THR A 474 -7.38 32.18 -15.27
N ASN A 475 -8.68 32.11 -15.58
CA ASN A 475 -9.32 31.76 -16.86
C ASN A 475 -9.47 30.28 -17.25
N ILE A 476 -10.52 29.65 -16.70
CA ILE A 476 -11.18 28.48 -17.28
C ILE A 476 -12.22 28.98 -18.31
N LYS A 477 -12.00 28.68 -19.60
CA LYS A 477 -13.06 28.62 -20.60
C LYS A 477 -13.03 27.25 -21.29
N LYS A 478 -14.14 26.53 -21.09
CA LYS A 478 -14.75 25.44 -21.85
C LYS A 478 -13.96 24.92 -23.08
N ILE A 479 -13.56 23.66 -23.04
CA ILE A 479 -13.63 22.75 -24.19
C ILE A 479 -14.16 21.39 -23.70
N SER A 480 -15.25 20.96 -24.33
CA SER A 480 -16.00 19.74 -24.07
C SER A 480 -15.44 18.53 -24.81
N LYS A 481 -15.60 17.34 -24.19
CA LYS A 481 -15.89 16.03 -24.78
C LYS A 481 -15.07 15.58 -26.00
N ASN A 482 -14.09 14.72 -25.74
CA ASN A 482 -13.95 13.35 -26.29
C ASN A 482 -12.47 12.97 -26.32
N GLN A 483 -12.04 12.13 -25.38
CA GLN A 483 -10.92 11.23 -25.64
C GLN A 483 -11.06 10.00 -24.75
N LYS A 484 -11.32 8.85 -25.37
CA LYS A 484 -10.96 7.55 -24.83
C LYS A 484 -9.43 7.50 -24.75
N TRP A 485 -8.87 7.48 -23.55
CA TRP A 485 -7.42 7.36 -23.36
C TRP A 485 -7.04 5.90 -23.16
N ASN A 486 -6.24 5.39 -24.10
CA ASN A 486 -5.63 4.07 -24.05
C ASN A 486 -4.64 3.98 -22.87
N LYS A 487 -4.86 3.00 -21.99
CA LYS A 487 -3.92 2.54 -20.96
C LYS A 487 -2.59 2.10 -21.59
N LYS A 488 -1.53 2.89 -21.44
CA LYS A 488 -0.12 2.46 -21.55
C LYS A 488 0.75 3.32 -20.63
N LEU A 489 0.88 2.90 -19.37
CA LEU A 489 2.04 3.22 -18.55
C LEU A 489 3.15 2.24 -18.93
N PHE A 490 4.11 2.68 -19.73
CA PHE A 490 5.24 1.89 -20.21
C PHE A 490 6.53 2.67 -20.02
N ILE A 491 7.22 2.55 -18.88
CA ILE A 491 8.57 3.14 -18.73
C ILE A 491 9.53 2.21 -17.96
N ILE A 492 10.71 2.07 -18.57
CA ILE A 492 11.94 1.29 -18.32
C ILE A 492 11.78 -0.24 -18.32
N LYS A 493 11.99 -0.87 -19.48
CA LYS A 493 12.29 -2.30 -19.56
C LYS A 493 13.81 -2.47 -19.55
N ILE A 494 14.39 -2.64 -18.36
CA ILE A 494 15.73 -3.21 -18.26
C ILE A 494 15.61 -4.67 -18.70
N LYS A 495 15.91 -4.96 -19.97
CA LYS A 495 16.01 -6.34 -20.46
C LYS A 495 17.16 -7.01 -19.72
N LYS A 496 16.84 -8.09 -18.98
CA LYS A 496 17.81 -9.04 -18.43
C LYS A 496 18.76 -9.52 -19.56
N ILE A 497 20.06 -9.50 -19.28
CA ILE A 497 21.03 -10.42 -19.87
C ILE A 497 20.93 -11.74 -19.11
#